data_AF-A0A916NRX4-F1
#
_entry.id   AF-A0A916NRX4-F1
#
_cell.length_a   1.000
_cell.length_b   1.000
_cell.length_c   1.000
_cell.angle_alpha   90.00
_cell.angle_beta   90.00
_cell.angle_gamma   90.00
#
_symmetry.space_group_name_H-M   'P 1'
#
loop_
_entity.id
_entity.type
_entity.pdbx_description
1 polymer ?
#
loop_
_entity_poly.entity_id
_entity_poly.type
_entity_poly.pdbx_seq_one_letter_code
_entity_poly.pdbx_strand_id
1 'polypeptide(L)'
;MGYALQERERQRTLAFGEKADMLKEHEVYCYQVAYYLLQDEDSARLAAERTLLALYPRCDFYMLPEKERQAAVKAEAVRQSLQVKLLRRSAAGDGRLDFSK
;
A
#
# COMPACT_ATOMS: atom_id res chain seq x y z
N MET A 1 -9.28 27.36 -22.05
CA MET A 1 -8.37 27.18 -20.89
C MET A 1 -9.17 27.19 -19.58
N GLY A 2 -10.17 26.31 -19.42
CA GLY A 2 -11.03 26.27 -18.21
C GLY A 2 -10.91 24.97 -17.39
N TYR A 3 -10.36 23.90 -17.96
CA TYR A 3 -10.34 22.57 -17.33
C TYR A 3 -9.28 22.44 -16.22
N ALA A 4 -8.13 23.09 -16.35
CA ALA A 4 -7.02 22.96 -15.39
C ALA A 4 -7.26 23.64 -14.03
N LEU A 5 -8.19 24.61 -13.96
CA LEU A 5 -8.56 25.27 -12.70
C LEU A 5 -9.62 24.46 -11.93
N GLN A 6 -10.53 23.80 -12.64
CA GLN A 6 -11.56 22.93 -12.05
C GLN A 6 -10.95 21.66 -11.41
N GLU A 7 -9.85 21.16 -11.98
CA GLU A 7 -9.09 20.03 -11.44
C GLU A 7 -8.32 20.38 -10.16
N ARG A 8 -7.79 21.61 -10.06
CA ARG A 8 -7.16 22.12 -8.84
C ARG A 8 -8.15 22.35 -7.70
N GLU A 9 -9.41 22.65 -8.00
CA GLU A 9 -10.45 22.81 -6.98
C GLU A 9 -10.91 21.46 -6.40
N ARG A 10 -10.91 20.37 -7.19
CA ARG A 10 -11.10 19.01 -6.64
C ARG A 10 -10.01 18.60 -5.65
N GLN A 11 -8.80 19.17 -5.76
CA GLN A 11 -7.72 18.93 -4.79
C GLN A 11 -8.01 19.53 -3.41
N ARG A 12 -8.96 20.50 -3.31
CA ARG A 12 -9.28 21.21 -2.06
C ARG A 12 -10.47 20.63 -1.28
N THR A 13 -11.14 19.60 -1.78
CA THR A 13 -12.42 19.16 -1.19
C THR A 13 -12.57 17.65 -1.12
N LEU A 14 -11.50 16.91 -0.82
CA LEU A 14 -11.73 15.63 -0.17
C LEU A 14 -12.06 15.93 1.29
N ALA A 15 -13.32 15.78 1.66
CA ALA A 15 -13.80 15.99 3.00
C ALA A 15 -13.07 15.06 3.98
N PHE A 16 -13.09 15.44 5.26
CA PHE A 16 -12.51 14.63 6.32
C PHE A 16 -13.13 13.22 6.27
N GLY A 17 -12.30 12.19 6.03
CA GLY A 17 -12.73 10.79 5.95
C GLY A 17 -12.77 10.20 4.53
N GLU A 18 -13.00 11.00 3.47
CA GLU A 18 -13.18 10.46 2.11
C GLU A 18 -11.94 9.72 1.59
N LYS A 19 -10.74 10.23 1.91
CA LYS A 19 -9.49 9.54 1.58
C LYS A 19 -9.39 8.16 2.22
N ALA A 20 -9.90 8.01 3.44
CA ALA A 20 -9.88 6.74 4.16
C ALA A 20 -10.92 5.78 3.56
N ASP A 21 -12.11 6.28 3.21
CA ASP A 21 -13.15 5.48 2.56
C ASP A 21 -12.69 4.94 1.19
N MET A 22 -12.07 5.79 0.36
CA MET A 22 -11.50 5.35 -0.92
C MET A 22 -10.37 4.31 -0.76
N LEU A 23 -9.56 4.43 0.30
CA LEU A 23 -8.52 3.44 0.57
C LEU A 23 -9.10 2.12 1.11
N LYS A 24 -10.19 2.19 1.87
CA LYS A 24 -10.88 1.01 2.42
C LYS A 24 -11.39 0.09 1.32
N GLU A 25 -11.84 0.64 0.19
CA GLU A 25 -12.21 -0.14 -1.00
C GLU A 25 -11.06 -1.01 -1.54
N HIS A 26 -9.81 -0.62 -1.25
CA HIS A 26 -8.61 -1.31 -1.69
C HIS A 26 -7.98 -2.21 -0.63
N GLU A 27 -8.48 -2.24 0.60
CA GLU A 27 -7.93 -3.00 1.72
C GLU A 27 -7.85 -4.51 1.41
N VAL A 28 -8.98 -5.09 1.00
CA VAL A 28 -9.07 -6.52 0.66
C VAL A 28 -8.17 -6.86 -0.53
N TYR A 29 -8.11 -5.98 -1.52
CA TYR A 29 -7.28 -6.20 -2.71
C TYR A 29 -5.78 -6.16 -2.37
N CYS A 30 -5.34 -5.20 -1.55
CA CYS A 30 -3.96 -5.12 -1.05
C CYS A 30 -3.60 -6.40 -0.29
N TYR A 31 -4.48 -6.83 0.61
CA TYR A 31 -4.29 -8.05 1.40
C TYR A 31 -4.16 -9.28 0.51
N GLN A 32 -5.05 -9.47 -0.47
CA GLN A 32 -4.99 -10.60 -1.39
C GLN A 32 -3.67 -10.63 -2.16
N VAL A 33 -3.27 -9.50 -2.77
CA VAL A 33 -1.99 -9.39 -3.50
C VAL A 33 -0.82 -9.76 -2.59
N ALA A 34 -0.78 -9.23 -1.37
CA ALA A 34 0.27 -9.51 -0.42
C ALA A 34 0.27 -10.97 0.05
N TYR A 35 -0.90 -11.54 0.32
CA TYR A 35 -1.06 -12.93 0.75
C TYR A 35 -0.62 -13.90 -0.35
N TYR A 36 -0.97 -13.65 -1.60
CA TYR A 36 -0.48 -14.47 -2.72
C TYR A 36 1.05 -14.50 -2.80
N LEU A 37 1.73 -13.39 -2.49
CA LEU A 37 3.19 -13.28 -2.55
C LEU A 37 3.91 -13.81 -1.31
N LEU A 38 3.31 -13.64 -0.13
CA LEU A 38 3.95 -13.91 1.15
C LEU A 38 3.53 -15.24 1.77
N GLN A 39 2.33 -15.73 1.45
CA GLN A 39 1.75 -16.97 1.99
C GLN A 39 1.74 -17.01 3.54
N ASP A 40 1.65 -15.83 4.15
CA ASP A 40 1.69 -15.61 5.60
C ASP A 40 0.74 -14.46 5.94
N GLU A 41 -0.25 -14.73 6.79
CA GLU A 41 -1.33 -13.77 7.09
C GLU A 41 -0.79 -12.51 7.77
N ASP A 42 0.13 -12.66 8.70
CA ASP A 42 0.70 -11.53 9.44
C ASP A 42 1.51 -10.60 8.54
N SER A 43 2.37 -11.19 7.70
CA SER A 43 3.17 -10.42 6.75
C SER A 43 2.31 -9.82 5.65
N ALA A 44 1.24 -10.51 5.22
CA ALA A 44 0.27 -9.98 4.26
C ALA A 44 -0.50 -8.78 4.81
N ARG A 45 -1.01 -8.89 6.04
CA ARG A 45 -1.68 -7.79 6.76
C ARG A 45 -0.75 -6.58 6.88
N LEU A 46 0.49 -6.79 7.34
CA LEU A 46 1.47 -5.72 7.49
C LEU A 46 1.81 -5.04 6.16
N ALA A 47 1.96 -5.82 5.08
CA ALA A 47 2.22 -5.28 3.75
C ALA A 47 1.02 -4.48 3.22
N ALA A 48 -0.21 -4.96 3.45
CA ALA A 48 -1.44 -4.26 3.06
C ALA A 48 -1.60 -2.93 3.82
N GLU A 49 -1.39 -2.92 5.13
CA GLU A 49 -1.44 -1.71 5.95
C GLU A 49 -0.42 -0.67 5.46
N ARG A 50 0.83 -1.09 5.24
CA ARG A 50 1.88 -0.22 4.71
C ARG A 50 1.55 0.32 3.32
N THR A 51 0.86 -0.46 2.51
CA THR A 51 0.41 -0.03 1.17
C THR A 51 -0.60 1.10 1.29
N LEU A 52 -1.63 0.94 2.12
CA LEU A 52 -2.64 1.98 2.34
C LEU A 52 -2.02 3.26 2.92
N LEU A 53 -1.11 3.13 3.88
CA LEU A 53 -0.37 4.26 4.45
C LEU A 53 0.53 4.96 3.42
N ALA A 54 1.17 4.21 2.53
CA ALA A 54 2.00 4.77 1.45
C ALA A 54 1.17 5.50 0.38
N LEU A 55 -0.08 5.07 0.14
CA LEU A 55 -0.99 5.70 -0.81
C LEU A 55 -1.71 6.92 -0.24
N TYR A 56 -1.99 6.94 1.06
CA TYR A 56 -2.69 8.04 1.73
C TYR A 56 -2.16 9.46 1.44
N PRO A 57 -0.84 9.73 1.48
CA PRO A 57 -0.31 11.06 1.19
C PRO A 57 -0.25 11.38 -0.32
N ARG A 58 -0.42 10.40 -1.21
CA ARG A 58 -0.26 10.58 -2.66
C ARG A 58 -1.51 11.20 -3.26
N CYS A 59 -1.57 12.53 -3.33
CA CYS A 59 -2.73 13.25 -3.84
C CYS A 59 -3.11 12.82 -5.28
N ASP A 60 -2.12 12.56 -6.12
CA ASP A 60 -2.32 12.14 -7.51
C ASP A 60 -3.10 10.81 -7.63
N PHE A 61 -2.95 9.91 -6.64
CA PHE A 61 -3.65 8.62 -6.61
C PHE A 61 -5.18 8.76 -6.64
N TYR A 62 -5.70 9.76 -5.91
CA TYR A 62 -7.13 10.03 -5.83
C TYR A 62 -7.69 10.63 -7.13
N MET A 63 -6.81 11.16 -7.98
CA MET A 63 -7.17 11.75 -9.27
C MET A 63 -7.11 10.76 -10.43
N LEU A 64 -6.49 9.58 -10.21
CA LEU A 64 -6.40 8.55 -11.24
C LEU A 64 -7.77 7.99 -11.60
N PRO A 65 -7.98 7.60 -12.87
CA PRO A 65 -9.06 6.70 -13.26
C PRO A 65 -9.00 5.39 -12.47
N GLU A 66 -10.14 4.74 -12.25
CA GLU A 66 -10.24 3.53 -11.42
C GLU A 66 -9.26 2.42 -11.84
N LYS A 67 -9.11 2.15 -13.14
CA LYS A 67 -8.18 1.15 -13.67
C LYS A 67 -6.72 1.48 -13.33
N GLU A 68 -6.34 2.75 -13.44
CA GLU A 68 -4.99 3.22 -13.12
C GLU A 68 -4.75 3.21 -11.62
N ARG A 69 -5.78 3.55 -10.83
CA ARG A 69 -5.76 3.46 -9.37
C ARG A 69 -5.51 2.02 -8.93
N GLN A 70 -6.24 1.05 -9.47
CA GLN A 70 -6.05 -0.37 -9.15
C GLN A 70 -4.64 -0.87 -9.52
N ALA A 71 -4.10 -0.42 -10.66
CA ALA A 71 -2.72 -0.72 -11.06
C ALA A 71 -1.69 -0.12 -10.08
N ALA A 72 -1.91 1.13 -9.63
CA ALA A 72 -1.08 1.79 -8.63
C ALA A 72 -1.13 1.08 -7.28
N VAL A 73 -2.32 0.65 -6.83
CA VAL A 73 -2.49 -0.16 -5.62
C VAL A 73 -1.69 -1.45 -5.73
N LYS A 74 -1.85 -2.20 -6.83
CA LYS A 74 -1.14 -3.46 -7.04
C LYS A 74 0.38 -3.27 -7.01
N ALA A 75 0.89 -2.26 -7.71
CA ALA A 75 2.33 -1.98 -7.75
C ALA A 75 2.89 -1.64 -6.36
N GLU A 76 2.17 -0.83 -5.59
CA GLU A 76 2.56 -0.50 -4.22
C GLU A 76 2.46 -1.71 -3.29
N ALA A 77 1.41 -2.52 -3.39
CA ALA A 77 1.24 -3.76 -2.63
C ALA A 77 2.36 -4.76 -2.86
N VAL A 78 2.77 -4.95 -4.13
CA VAL A 78 3.93 -5.78 -4.48
C VAL A 78 5.21 -5.22 -3.83
N ARG A 79 5.45 -3.91 -3.93
CA ARG A 79 6.63 -3.27 -3.33
C ARG A 79 6.69 -3.46 -1.82
N GLN A 80 5.59 -3.19 -1.12
CA GLN A 80 5.51 -3.33 0.34
C GLN A 80 5.66 -4.80 0.76
N SER A 81 5.10 -5.73 0.00
CA SER A 81 5.27 -7.17 0.25
C SER A 81 6.74 -7.58 0.19
N LEU A 82 7.49 -7.12 -0.82
CA LEU A 82 8.92 -7.36 -0.92
C LEU A 82 9.70 -6.76 0.25
N GLN A 83 9.36 -5.54 0.68
CA GLN A 83 9.98 -4.91 1.84
C GLN A 83 9.72 -5.67 3.14
N VAL A 84 8.48 -6.12 3.38
CA VAL A 84 8.13 -6.93 4.55
C VAL A 84 8.89 -8.25 4.54
N LYS A 85 8.99 -8.92 3.39
CA LYS A 85 9.79 -10.15 3.24
C LYS A 85 11.26 -9.94 3.59
N LEU A 86 11.84 -8.83 3.15
CA LEU A 86 13.23 -8.48 3.48
C LEU A 86 13.40 -8.21 4.98
N LEU A 87 12.51 -7.44 5.59
CA LEU A 87 12.51 -7.15 7.03
C LEU A 87 12.42 -8.43 7.87
N ARG A 88 11.54 -9.37 7.50
CA ARG A 88 11.41 -10.67 8.17
C ARG A 88 12.67 -11.51 8.02
N ARG A 89 13.33 -11.47 6.86
CA ARG A 89 14.62 -12.17 6.64
C ARG A 89 15.73 -11.57 7.51
N SER A 90 15.78 -10.25 7.65
CA SER A 90 16.74 -9.57 8.52
C SER A 90 16.49 -9.88 10.00
N ALA A 91 15.24 -9.90 10.44
CA ALA A 91 14.88 -10.25 11.82
C ALA A 91 15.16 -11.74 12.14
N ALA A 92 14.98 -12.65 11.17
CA ALA A 92 15.34 -14.06 11.31
C ALA A 92 16.87 -14.30 11.21
N GLY A 93 17.61 -13.35 10.63
CA GLY A 93 19.07 -13.41 10.47
C GLY A 93 19.87 -13.08 11.73
N ASP A 94 19.23 -12.58 12.79
CA ASP A 94 19.85 -12.23 14.08
C ASP A 94 19.73 -13.35 15.13
N GLY A 95 19.32 -14.56 14.70
CA GLY A 95 19.05 -15.69 15.59
C GLY A 95 20.04 -16.86 15.49
N ARG A 96 21.24 -16.69 14.89
CA ARG A 96 22.14 -17.85 14.71
C ARG A 96 23.62 -17.50 14.67
N LEU A 97 24.21 -17.32 15.86
CA LEU A 97 25.54 -17.82 16.18
C LEU A 97 25.62 -18.16 17.68
N ASP A 98 25.17 -19.37 18.04
CA ASP A 98 25.92 -20.12 19.06
C ASP A 98 25.96 -21.61 18.69
N PHE A 99 27.01 -21.95 17.95
CA PHE A 99 27.61 -23.27 17.95
C PHE A 99 29.06 -23.07 18.36
N SER A 100 29.32 -22.87 19.65
CA SER A 100 30.64 -23.12 20.23
C SER A 100 30.58 -24.34 21.14
N LYS A 101 31.13 -25.42 20.57
CA LYS A 101 31.78 -26.63 21.13
C LYS A 101 31.54 -27.00 22.59
#